data_AF-A0A8J2WPZ0-F1
#
_entry.id   AF-A0A8J2WPZ0-F1
#
_cell.length_a   1.000
_cell.length_b   1.000
_cell.length_c   1.000
_cell.angle_alpha   90.00
_cell.angle_beta   90.00
_cell.angle_gamma   90.00
#
_symmetry.space_group_name_H-M   'P 1'
#
loop_
_entity.id
_entity.type
_entity.pdbx_description
1 polymer ?
#
loop_
_entity_poly.entity_id
_entity_poly.type
_entity_poly.pdbx_seq_one_letter_code
_entity_poly.pdbx_strand_id
1 'polypeptide(L)'
;MWCRNVEDNGDLGQQIIQLLDRQYYVRQIAEQLGFSLRTIRRRMSQLAISVKGRYSRIPDRELEQIINTLITENNNIGYRQIVVRLRTMGHIVRRQTVLRIIRYLFGARNQQMRIVRREYRVRAPLSVTHIHIDGNHKLSKKWRFVIHGGIDGYSRLIYFMRVSNNNREKTVLDAFITGVQEYGLPSRIRTDCGKENTGIGHYMLRSRGLNRGSLMTGSSVHNQRIERLWRDVRSGCASVFEREFTELEHERNLDASNEHDLYCLHTVVVLILLLGRCLRLVGGHITEDWA
;
A
#
# COMPACT_ATOMS: atom_id res chain seq x y z
N MET A 1 18.71 2.90 37.49
CA MET A 1 19.82 2.36 36.68
C MET A 1 19.18 1.69 35.48
N TRP A 2 19.39 2.12 34.23
CA TRP A 2 20.66 2.34 33.58
C TRP A 2 20.76 3.73 32.94
N CYS A 3 21.81 4.46 33.29
CA CYS A 3 22.38 5.49 32.44
C CYS A 3 22.86 4.80 31.16
N ARG A 4 22.21 5.04 30.01
CA ARG A 4 22.90 4.87 28.73
C ARG A 4 23.74 6.11 28.52
N ASN A 5 25.03 5.86 28.34
CA ASN A 5 26.11 6.82 28.36
C ASN A 5 25.95 7.92 27.30
N VAL A 6 26.60 9.03 27.59
CA VAL A 6 26.47 10.36 27.00
C VAL A 6 27.30 10.51 25.70
N GLU A 7 27.66 9.42 25.04
CA GLU A 7 28.61 9.43 23.91
C GLU A 7 27.95 9.54 22.51
N ASP A 8 26.65 9.31 22.36
CA ASP A 8 25.94 9.34 21.05
C ASP A 8 25.24 10.66 20.71
N ASN A 9 25.76 11.79 21.18
CA ASN A 9 25.10 13.09 20.93
C ASN A 9 25.07 13.45 19.43
N GLY A 10 26.07 13.08 18.64
CA GLY A 10 26.09 13.28 17.18
C GLY A 10 25.07 12.40 16.44
N ASP A 11 24.92 11.15 16.88
CA ASP A 11 24.07 10.13 16.27
C ASP A 11 22.57 10.40 16.50
N LEU A 12 22.18 10.82 17.72
CA LEU A 12 20.77 11.10 18.03
C LEU A 12 20.16 12.17 17.10
N GLY A 13 20.95 13.17 16.68
CA GLY A 13 20.50 14.19 15.73
C GLY A 13 20.20 13.60 14.35
N GLN A 14 21.09 12.74 13.85
CA GLN A 14 20.92 12.05 12.58
C GLN A 14 19.74 11.07 12.62
N GLN A 15 19.57 10.31 13.70
CA GLN A 15 18.42 9.43 13.89
C GLN A 15 17.09 10.20 13.89
N ILE A 16 17.03 11.37 14.55
CA ILE A 16 15.85 12.23 14.54
C ILE A 16 15.56 12.72 13.11
N ILE A 17 16.58 13.12 12.35
CA ILE A 17 16.43 13.56 10.96
C ILE A 17 15.91 12.41 10.09
N GLN A 18 16.54 11.24 10.15
CA GLN A 18 16.12 10.05 9.40
C GLN A 18 14.68 9.64 9.71
N LEU A 19 14.28 9.65 10.99
CA LEU A 19 12.91 9.31 11.38
C LEU A 19 11.90 10.40 10.98
N LEU A 20 12.29 11.68 10.98
CA LEU A 20 11.46 12.76 10.46
C LEU A 20 11.34 12.70 8.92
N ASP A 21 12.38 12.25 8.21
CA ASP A 21 12.35 12.03 6.77
C ASP A 21 11.44 10.84 6.42
N ARG A 22 11.41 9.83 7.29
CA ARG A 22 10.40 8.76 7.32
C ARG A 22 9.02 9.21 7.84
N GLN A 23 8.82 10.51 8.08
CA GLN A 23 7.55 11.16 8.48
C GLN A 23 6.97 10.68 9.83
N TYR A 24 7.79 10.17 10.74
CA TYR A 24 7.33 9.86 12.09
C TYR A 24 6.96 11.14 12.83
N TYR A 25 5.85 11.10 13.57
CA TYR A 25 5.51 12.20 14.48
C TYR A 25 6.55 12.27 15.60
N VAL A 26 6.90 13.48 16.06
CA VAL A 26 7.90 13.69 17.14
C VAL A 26 7.61 12.83 18.39
N ARG A 27 6.33 12.56 18.68
CA ARG A 27 5.94 11.63 19.75
C ARG A 27 6.36 10.19 19.46
N GLN A 28 6.13 9.70 18.24
CA GLN A 28 6.54 8.35 17.83
C GLN A 28 8.06 8.21 17.79
N ILE A 29 8.78 9.27 17.41
CA ILE A 29 10.24 9.31 17.47
C ILE A 29 10.73 9.15 18.91
N ALA A 30 10.11 9.88 19.85
CA ALA A 30 10.42 9.76 21.26
C ALA A 30 10.17 8.33 21.78
N GLU A 31 9.04 7.72 21.40
CA GLU A 31 8.71 6.34 21.76
C GLU A 31 9.67 5.32 21.14
N GLN A 32 10.02 5.44 19.85
CA GLN A 32 10.92 4.51 19.17
C GLN A 32 12.35 4.59 19.67
N LEU A 33 12.84 5.79 19.97
CA LEU A 33 14.19 5.99 20.48
C LEU A 33 14.29 5.79 22.01
N GLY A 34 13.16 5.60 22.69
CA GLY A 34 13.12 5.41 24.15
C GLY A 34 13.44 6.66 24.97
N PHE A 35 13.32 7.85 24.37
CA PHE A 35 13.60 9.13 25.04
C PHE A 35 12.32 9.89 25.40
N SER A 36 12.39 10.76 26.41
CA SER A 36 11.27 11.65 26.71
C SER A 36 11.07 12.67 25.59
N LEU A 37 9.81 13.06 25.35
CA LEU A 37 9.45 14.08 24.36
C LEU A 37 10.21 15.40 24.57
N ARG A 38 10.50 15.74 25.84
CA ARG A 38 11.27 16.93 26.23
C ARG A 38 12.72 16.84 25.75
N THR A 39 13.34 15.66 25.83
CA THR A 39 14.72 15.42 25.37
C THR A 39 14.82 15.57 23.86
N ILE A 40 13.90 14.95 23.11
CA ILE A 40 13.83 15.09 21.65
C ILE A 40 13.60 16.54 21.24
N ARG A 41 12.63 17.25 21.86
CA ARG A 41 12.38 18.67 21.57
C ARG A 41 13.58 19.57 21.87
N ARG A 42 14.27 19.33 22.99
CA ARG A 42 15.50 20.05 23.35
C ARG A 42 16.57 19.83 22.29
N ARG A 43 16.79 18.58 21.86
CA ARG A 43 17.79 18.25 20.83
C ARG A 43 17.44 18.86 19.47
N MET A 44 16.17 18.80 19.06
CA MET A 44 15.69 19.46 17.86
C MET A 44 15.94 20.98 17.91
N SER A 45 15.74 21.62 19.06
CA SER A 45 16.02 23.05 19.23
C SER A 45 17.52 23.36 19.15
N GLN A 46 18.37 22.53 19.76
CA GLN A 46 19.83 22.69 19.73
C GLN A 46 20.40 22.55 18.31
N LEU A 47 19.83 21.65 17.51
CA LEU A 47 20.25 21.38 16.13
C LEU A 47 19.44 22.16 15.08
N ALA A 48 18.61 23.13 15.50
CA ALA A 48 17.71 23.89 14.63
C ALA A 48 16.80 23.04 13.71
N ILE A 49 16.47 21.81 14.10
CA ILE A 49 15.63 20.90 13.32
C ILE A 49 14.17 21.33 13.44
N SER A 50 13.64 21.95 12.38
CA SER A 50 12.26 22.41 12.33
C SER A 50 11.35 21.45 11.54
N VAL A 51 10.29 20.95 12.18
CA VAL A 51 9.21 20.24 11.48
C VAL A 51 8.50 21.16 10.49
N LYS A 52 8.37 22.45 10.83
CA LYS A 52 7.74 23.44 9.95
C LYS A 52 8.60 23.75 8.73
N GLY A 53 9.92 23.66 8.86
CA GLY A 53 10.88 23.88 7.78
C GLY A 53 10.85 22.81 6.69
N ARG A 54 10.28 21.64 6.98
CA ARG A 54 10.13 20.54 6.01
C ARG A 54 8.92 20.68 5.08
N TYR A 55 7.96 21.55 5.39
CA TYR A 55 6.85 21.78 4.46
C TYR A 55 7.37 22.50 3.21
N SER A 56 7.05 21.96 2.05
CA SER A 56 7.44 22.55 0.77
C SER A 56 6.78 23.93 0.62
N ARG A 57 7.57 24.93 0.19
CA ARG A 57 7.10 26.29 -0.09
C ARG A 57 6.58 26.40 -1.52
N ILE A 58 5.61 25.56 -1.87
CA ILE A 58 5.01 25.54 -3.20
C ILE A 58 3.92 26.62 -3.25
N PRO A 59 3.89 27.47 -4.28
CA PRO A 59 2.81 28.42 -4.46
C PRO A 59 1.49 27.69 -4.74
N ASP A 60 0.37 28.22 -4.23
CA ASP A 60 -0.94 27.57 -4.33
C ASP A 60 -1.33 27.26 -5.80
N ARG A 61 -0.97 28.10 -6.76
CA ARG A 61 -1.23 27.89 -8.20
C ARG A 61 -0.54 26.65 -8.77
N GLU A 62 0.71 26.39 -8.39
CA GLU A 62 1.45 25.21 -8.86
C GLU A 62 0.87 23.94 -8.20
N LEU A 63 0.52 24.03 -6.92
CA LEU A 63 -0.14 22.95 -6.20
C LEU A 63 -1.53 22.63 -6.80
N GLU A 64 -2.28 23.65 -7.21
CA GLU A 64 -3.54 23.51 -7.94
C GLU A 64 -3.35 22.78 -9.27
N GLN A 65 -2.36 23.16 -10.07
CA GLN A 65 -2.05 22.50 -11.34
C GLN A 65 -1.72 21.01 -11.13
N ILE A 66 -0.84 20.70 -10.15
CA ILE A 66 -0.49 19.32 -9.83
C ILE A 66 -1.73 18.54 -9.40
N ILE A 67 -2.53 19.08 -8.46
CA ILE A 67 -3.74 18.42 -7.97
C ILE A 67 -4.75 18.21 -9.11
N ASN A 68 -4.90 19.16 -10.03
CA ASN A 68 -5.77 19.05 -11.17
C ASN A 68 -5.32 17.92 -12.10
N THR A 69 -4.03 17.87 -12.47
CA THR A 69 -3.48 16.78 -13.29
C THR A 69 -3.71 15.42 -12.64
N LEU A 70 -3.43 15.28 -11.34
CA LEU A 70 -3.63 14.02 -10.60
C LEU A 70 -5.09 13.55 -10.61
N ILE A 71 -6.04 14.48 -10.51
CA ILE A 71 -7.48 14.16 -10.50
C ILE A 71 -7.98 13.86 -11.92
N THR A 72 -7.46 14.54 -12.94
CA THR A 72 -7.76 14.24 -14.35
C THR A 72 -7.30 12.83 -14.72
N GLU A 73 -6.09 12.44 -14.31
CA GLU A 73 -5.58 11.07 -14.50
C GLU A 73 -6.52 10.03 -13.85
N ASN A 74 -6.96 10.30 -12.61
CA ASN A 74 -7.87 9.41 -11.90
C ASN A 74 -8.80 10.18 -10.95
N ASN A 75 -10.06 10.29 -11.38
CA ASN A 75 -11.07 11.05 -10.66
C ASN A 75 -11.49 10.41 -9.32
N ASN A 76 -11.21 9.11 -9.13
CA ASN A 76 -11.57 8.35 -7.93
C ASN A 76 -10.58 8.53 -6.77
N ILE A 77 -9.52 9.33 -6.95
CA ILE A 77 -8.50 9.54 -5.93
C ILE A 77 -9.06 10.34 -4.74
N GLY A 78 -8.84 9.83 -3.54
CA GLY A 78 -9.11 10.57 -2.30
C GLY A 78 -7.95 11.46 -1.86
N TYR A 79 -8.21 12.47 -1.03
CA TYR A 79 -7.18 13.42 -0.55
C TYR A 79 -5.94 12.73 0.06
N ARG A 80 -6.09 11.54 0.67
CA ARG A 80 -4.96 10.78 1.24
C ARG A 80 -3.99 10.30 0.16
N GLN A 81 -4.52 9.82 -0.96
CA GLN A 81 -3.71 9.39 -2.09
C GLN A 81 -3.06 10.59 -2.78
N ILE A 82 -3.75 11.74 -2.88
CA ILE A 82 -3.14 13.00 -3.36
C ILE A 82 -1.95 13.38 -2.48
N VAL A 83 -2.10 13.36 -1.16
CA VAL A 83 -0.98 13.63 -0.23
C VAL A 83 0.16 12.65 -0.43
N VAL A 84 -0.12 11.36 -0.64
CA VAL A 84 0.92 10.35 -0.91
C VAL A 84 1.63 10.63 -2.24
N ARG A 85 0.89 10.92 -3.32
CA ARG A 85 1.49 11.23 -4.63
C ARG A 85 2.35 12.50 -4.59
N LEU A 86 1.87 13.56 -3.92
CA LEU A 86 2.66 14.77 -3.69
C LEU A 86 3.96 14.44 -2.96
N ARG A 87 3.93 13.55 -1.96
CA ARG A 87 5.14 13.10 -1.26
C ARG A 87 6.09 12.34 -2.18
N THR A 88 5.58 11.48 -3.05
CA THR A 88 6.39 10.76 -4.04
C THR A 88 7.07 11.72 -5.03
N MET A 89 6.45 12.88 -5.27
CA MET A 89 7.03 13.98 -6.06
C MET A 89 7.97 14.89 -5.24
N GLY A 90 8.25 14.57 -3.97
CA GLY A 90 9.11 15.35 -3.08
C GLY A 90 8.40 16.51 -2.35
N HIS A 91 7.08 16.59 -2.45
CA HIS A 91 6.29 17.68 -1.87
C HIS A 91 5.62 17.26 -0.56
N ILE A 92 6.01 17.91 0.54
CA ILE A 92 5.39 17.73 1.87
C ILE A 92 4.45 18.92 2.11
N VAL A 93 3.15 18.69 1.95
CA VAL A 93 2.12 19.73 2.08
C VAL A 93 1.22 19.45 3.28
N ARG A 94 0.74 20.51 3.94
CA ARG A 94 -0.23 20.39 5.03
C ARG A 94 -1.56 19.86 4.52
N ARG A 95 -2.15 18.94 5.29
CA ARG A 95 -3.48 18.37 5.00
C ARG A 95 -4.55 19.45 4.73
N GLN A 96 -4.57 20.50 5.55
CA GLN A 96 -5.57 21.57 5.42
C GLN A 96 -5.45 22.31 4.09
N THR A 97 -4.23 22.56 3.60
CA THR A 97 -3.97 23.19 2.31
C THR A 97 -4.49 22.34 1.16
N VAL A 98 -4.18 21.03 1.15
CA VAL A 98 -4.67 20.10 0.13
C VAL A 98 -6.21 20.04 0.13
N LEU A 99 -6.83 19.97 1.31
CA LEU A 99 -8.30 19.96 1.41
C LEU A 99 -8.94 21.28 0.96
N ARG A 100 -8.30 22.43 1.23
CA ARG A 100 -8.77 23.74 0.78
C ARG A 100 -8.79 23.80 -0.75
N ILE A 101 -7.70 23.40 -1.40
CA ILE A 101 -7.58 23.41 -2.86
C ILE A 101 -8.57 22.43 -3.50
N ILE A 102 -8.69 21.20 -2.98
CA ILE A 102 -9.66 20.22 -3.49
C ILE A 102 -11.10 20.77 -3.40
N ARG A 103 -11.45 21.40 -2.28
CA ARG A 103 -12.79 22.01 -2.11
C ARG A 103 -13.01 23.18 -3.06
N TYR A 104 -11.98 23.99 -3.30
CA TYR A 104 -12.05 25.11 -4.22
C TYR A 104 -12.26 24.66 -5.68
N LEU A 105 -11.48 23.66 -6.13
CA LEU A 105 -11.53 23.18 -7.51
C LEU A 105 -12.75 22.31 -7.82
N PHE A 106 -13.20 21.47 -6.88
CA PHE A 106 -14.19 20.41 -7.16
C PHE A 106 -15.39 20.41 -6.21
N GLY A 107 -15.50 21.38 -5.32
CA GLY A 107 -16.57 21.46 -4.32
C GLY A 107 -16.47 20.38 -3.22
N ALA A 108 -17.54 20.27 -2.43
CA ALA A 108 -17.63 19.28 -1.37
C ALA A 108 -17.96 17.89 -1.95
N ARG A 109 -16.95 17.01 -2.07
CA ARG A 109 -17.20 15.60 -2.37
C ARG A 109 -17.93 14.93 -1.19
N ASN A 110 -19.04 14.25 -1.47
CA ASN A 110 -19.81 13.51 -0.47
C ASN A 110 -18.90 12.54 0.30
N GLN A 111 -18.81 12.71 1.62
CA GLN A 111 -18.22 11.70 2.48
C GLN A 111 -19.14 10.49 2.42
N GLN A 112 -18.78 9.47 1.64
CA GLN A 112 -19.46 8.18 1.74
C GLN A 112 -19.54 7.79 3.21
N MET A 113 -20.77 7.57 3.67
CA MET A 113 -21.13 7.25 5.04
C MET A 113 -20.09 6.30 5.63
N ARG A 114 -19.46 6.74 6.72
CA ARG A 114 -18.43 5.98 7.40
C ARG A 114 -19.09 4.73 7.98
N ILE A 115 -19.05 3.63 7.23
CA ILE A 115 -19.59 2.32 7.64
C ILE A 115 -19.08 2.03 9.05
N VAL A 116 -20.00 1.76 9.98
CA VAL A 116 -19.70 1.39 11.36
C VAL A 116 -18.77 0.18 11.32
N ARG A 117 -17.55 0.37 11.83
CA ARG A 117 -16.51 -0.66 11.78
C ARG A 117 -16.73 -1.63 12.91
N ARG A 118 -16.65 -2.93 12.65
CA ARG A 118 -16.44 -3.93 13.71
C ARG A 118 -15.03 -3.73 14.29
N GLU A 119 -14.90 -3.72 15.62
CA GLU A 119 -13.59 -3.69 16.26
C GLU A 119 -12.83 -4.97 15.93
N TYR A 120 -11.73 -4.84 15.19
CA TYR A 120 -10.82 -5.96 14.92
C TYR A 120 -9.59 -5.76 15.79
N ARG A 121 -9.55 -6.46 16.94
CA ARG A 121 -8.45 -6.42 17.91
C ARG A 121 -7.44 -7.51 17.56
N VAL A 122 -6.17 -7.14 17.37
CA VAL A 122 -5.04 -8.08 17.25
C VAL A 122 -3.95 -7.60 18.20
N ARG A 123 -3.29 -8.56 18.88
CA ARG A 123 -2.51 -8.34 20.11
C ARG A 123 -1.22 -7.52 19.91
N ALA A 124 -0.52 -7.67 18.77
CA ALA A 124 0.67 -6.87 18.42
C ALA A 124 1.13 -7.14 16.95
N PRO A 125 1.94 -6.24 16.34
CA PRO A 125 2.62 -6.51 15.06
C PRO A 125 3.60 -7.68 15.21
N LEU A 126 3.68 -8.55 14.20
CA LEU A 126 4.52 -9.77 14.13
C LEU A 126 4.34 -10.86 15.22
N SER A 127 3.78 -10.54 16.40
CA SER A 127 3.44 -11.55 17.41
C SER A 127 2.28 -12.47 16.97
N VAL A 128 1.45 -11.99 16.03
CA VAL A 128 0.33 -12.71 15.41
C VAL A 128 0.13 -12.19 13.98
N THR A 129 1.12 -12.29 13.08
CA THR A 129 0.87 -12.00 11.65
C THR A 129 -0.24 -12.93 11.17
N HIS A 130 -1.33 -12.33 10.75
CA HIS A 130 -2.43 -13.02 10.11
C HIS A 130 -2.61 -12.35 8.76
N ILE A 131 -1.94 -12.92 7.75
CA ILE A 131 -2.03 -12.42 6.39
C ILE A 131 -3.38 -12.84 5.83
N HIS A 132 -4.17 -11.85 5.41
CA HIS A 132 -5.44 -12.01 4.72
C HIS A 132 -5.12 -12.07 3.23
N ILE A 133 -5.37 -13.22 2.59
CA ILE A 133 -5.03 -13.51 1.20
C ILE A 133 -6.32 -13.70 0.39
N ASP A 134 -6.33 -13.17 -0.84
CA ASP A 134 -7.49 -13.20 -1.74
C ASP A 134 -7.06 -12.88 -3.18
N GLY A 135 -7.92 -13.26 -4.14
CA GLY A 135 -7.78 -12.97 -5.57
C GLY A 135 -8.87 -12.01 -6.05
N ASN A 136 -8.48 -10.92 -6.70
CA ASN A 136 -9.42 -9.99 -7.31
C ASN A 136 -9.62 -10.30 -8.80
N HIS A 137 -10.84 -10.71 -9.13
CA HIS A 137 -11.25 -11.14 -10.46
C HIS A 137 -11.98 -10.06 -11.27
N LYS A 138 -12.02 -8.80 -10.84
CA LYS A 138 -12.83 -7.77 -11.52
C LYS A 138 -12.41 -7.52 -12.98
N LEU A 139 -11.12 -7.62 -13.30
CA LEU A 139 -10.61 -7.46 -14.66
C LEU A 139 -10.55 -8.79 -15.43
N SER A 140 -10.89 -9.91 -14.79
CA SER A 140 -10.70 -11.24 -15.37
C SER A 140 -11.72 -11.57 -16.46
N LYS A 141 -12.95 -11.08 -16.34
CA LYS A 141 -14.05 -11.45 -17.25
C LYS A 141 -13.84 -10.99 -18.70
N LYS A 142 -13.21 -9.82 -18.89
CA LYS A 142 -12.93 -9.26 -20.22
C LYS A 142 -11.47 -9.43 -20.60
N TRP A 143 -10.57 -8.95 -19.75
CA TRP A 143 -9.14 -8.84 -20.10
C TRP A 143 -8.27 -9.91 -19.45
N ARG A 144 -8.87 -10.91 -18.79
CA ARG A 144 -8.18 -12.07 -18.19
C ARG A 144 -7.10 -11.73 -17.15
N PHE A 145 -7.15 -10.53 -16.55
CA PHE A 145 -6.28 -10.19 -15.43
C PHE A 145 -6.86 -10.62 -14.09
N VAL A 146 -6.01 -11.22 -13.25
CA VAL A 146 -6.28 -11.55 -11.86
C VAL A 146 -5.21 -10.91 -10.99
N ILE A 147 -5.65 -10.19 -9.95
CA ILE A 147 -4.75 -9.54 -8.98
C ILE A 147 -4.77 -10.35 -7.68
N HIS A 148 -3.66 -10.97 -7.34
CA HIS A 148 -3.46 -11.70 -6.09
C HIS A 148 -2.87 -10.77 -5.04
N GLY A 149 -3.42 -10.77 -3.84
CA GLY A 149 -2.95 -9.90 -2.76
C GLY A 149 -2.87 -10.62 -1.43
N GLY A 150 -1.93 -10.17 -0.60
CA GLY A 150 -1.85 -10.51 0.82
C GLY A 150 -1.70 -9.24 1.65
N ILE A 151 -2.50 -9.08 2.70
CA ILE A 151 -2.40 -7.93 3.61
C ILE A 151 -2.30 -8.37 5.06
N ASP A 152 -1.41 -7.75 5.82
CA ASP A 152 -1.32 -8.01 7.25
C ASP A 152 -2.54 -7.46 8.00
N GLY A 153 -3.14 -8.35 8.80
CA GLY A 153 -4.35 -8.09 9.56
C GLY A 153 -4.21 -6.96 10.58
N TYR A 154 -3.00 -6.71 11.10
CA TYR A 154 -2.73 -5.68 12.10
C TYR A 154 -2.23 -4.38 11.45
N SER A 155 -1.04 -4.43 10.85
CA SER A 155 -0.28 -3.27 10.37
C SER A 155 -0.84 -2.64 9.09
N ARG A 156 -1.68 -3.37 8.32
CA ARG A 156 -2.12 -3.00 6.97
C ARG A 156 -1.01 -3.05 5.91
N LEU A 157 0.18 -3.56 6.26
CA LEU A 157 1.24 -3.80 5.30
C LEU A 157 0.72 -4.72 4.19
N ILE A 158 0.93 -4.33 2.94
CA ILE A 158 0.70 -5.19 1.79
C ILE A 158 1.87 -6.16 1.75
N TYR A 159 1.59 -7.41 2.12
CA TYR A 159 2.59 -8.47 2.27
C TYR A 159 3.04 -9.03 0.91
N PHE A 160 2.14 -9.08 -0.07
CA PHE A 160 2.48 -9.19 -1.50
C PHE A 160 1.31 -8.66 -2.34
N MET A 161 1.61 -8.28 -3.59
CA MET A 161 0.61 -7.95 -4.60
C MET A 161 1.14 -8.36 -5.97
N ARG A 162 0.44 -9.24 -6.68
CA ARG A 162 0.87 -9.73 -8.00
C ARG A 162 -0.28 -9.72 -8.99
N VAL A 163 -0.06 -9.11 -10.14
CA VAL A 163 -0.98 -9.21 -11.29
C VAL A 163 -0.54 -10.38 -12.17
N SER A 164 -1.51 -11.16 -12.63
CA SER A 164 -1.28 -12.35 -13.45
C SER A 164 -2.42 -12.52 -14.45
N ASN A 165 -2.17 -13.31 -15.50
CA ASN A 165 -3.18 -13.68 -16.48
C ASN A 165 -3.87 -15.03 -16.18
N ASN A 166 -3.63 -15.60 -15.00
CA ASN A 166 -4.13 -16.91 -14.61
C ASN A 166 -4.37 -17.00 -13.10
N ASN A 167 -5.19 -17.95 -12.68
CA ASN A 167 -5.46 -18.23 -11.27
C ASN A 167 -4.83 -19.56 -10.81
N ARG A 168 -3.63 -19.89 -11.32
CA ARG A 168 -2.98 -21.16 -11.00
C ARG A 168 -2.37 -21.11 -9.61
N GLU A 169 -2.52 -22.21 -8.87
CA GLU A 169 -1.95 -22.39 -7.53
C GLU A 169 -0.45 -22.04 -7.45
N LYS A 170 0.34 -22.47 -8.43
CA LYS A 170 1.77 -22.15 -8.52
C LYS A 170 2.03 -20.64 -8.55
N THR A 171 1.26 -19.89 -9.36
CA THR A 171 1.43 -18.44 -9.49
C THR A 171 1.13 -17.72 -8.18
N VAL A 172 0.08 -18.14 -7.46
CA VAL A 172 -0.30 -17.57 -6.18
C VAL A 172 0.72 -17.93 -5.10
N LEU A 173 1.21 -19.17 -5.08
CA LEU A 173 2.29 -19.61 -4.20
C LEU A 173 3.59 -18.83 -4.43
N ASP A 174 3.99 -18.63 -5.69
CA ASP A 174 5.19 -17.85 -6.03
C ASP A 174 5.07 -16.41 -5.51
N ALA A 175 3.90 -15.78 -5.67
CA ALA A 175 3.65 -14.44 -5.13
C ALA A 175 3.76 -14.40 -3.60
N PHE A 176 3.24 -15.43 -2.92
CA PHE A 176 3.35 -15.55 -1.47
C PHE A 176 4.81 -15.74 -1.02
N ILE A 177 5.59 -16.54 -1.73
CA ILE A 177 7.00 -16.77 -1.45
C ILE A 177 7.80 -15.47 -1.57
N THR A 178 7.51 -14.61 -2.55
CA THR A 178 8.13 -13.28 -2.63
C THR A 178 7.90 -12.48 -1.34
N GLY A 179 6.68 -12.48 -0.80
CA GLY A 179 6.40 -11.85 0.49
C GLY A 179 7.13 -12.50 1.67
N VAL A 180 7.32 -13.83 1.64
CA VAL A 180 8.12 -14.57 2.65
C VAL A 180 9.60 -14.17 2.59
N GLN A 181 10.14 -13.97 1.39
CA GLN A 181 11.52 -13.53 1.22
C GLN A 181 11.73 -12.10 1.75
N GLU A 182 10.76 -11.20 1.53
CA GLU A 182 10.86 -9.80 1.91
C GLU A 182 10.56 -9.56 3.41
N TYR A 183 9.49 -10.15 3.93
CA TYR A 183 8.96 -9.85 5.27
C TYR A 183 9.06 -11.02 6.25
N GLY A 184 9.53 -12.18 5.79
CA GLY A 184 9.61 -13.40 6.58
C GLY A 184 8.29 -14.16 6.68
N LEU A 185 8.38 -15.46 7.01
CA LEU A 185 7.24 -16.35 7.07
C LEU A 185 6.19 -15.87 8.11
N PRO A 186 4.90 -15.71 7.76
CA PRO A 186 3.89 -15.34 8.74
C PRO A 186 3.62 -16.46 9.75
N SER A 187 3.02 -16.07 10.88
CA SER A 187 2.61 -17.01 11.91
C SER A 187 1.31 -17.71 11.51
N ARG A 188 0.36 -16.97 10.93
CA ARG A 188 -0.93 -17.47 10.46
C ARG A 188 -1.31 -16.82 9.13
N ILE A 189 -2.11 -17.52 8.36
CA ILE A 189 -2.75 -17.00 7.15
C ILE A 189 -4.24 -17.28 7.17
N ARG A 190 -5.00 -16.43 6.49
CA ARG A 190 -6.38 -16.68 6.11
C ARG A 190 -6.54 -16.56 4.62
N THR A 191 -7.15 -17.59 4.07
CA THR A 191 -7.57 -17.68 2.68
C THR A 191 -9.04 -18.06 2.67
N ASP A 192 -9.69 -17.91 1.52
CA ASP A 192 -10.89 -18.67 1.25
C ASP A 192 -10.56 -20.15 0.97
N CYS A 193 -11.57 -20.93 0.60
CA CYS A 193 -11.40 -22.34 0.22
C CYS A 193 -11.10 -22.52 -1.28
N GLY A 194 -10.54 -21.50 -1.95
CA GLY A 194 -10.17 -21.55 -3.36
C GLY A 194 -9.04 -22.57 -3.63
N LYS A 195 -9.13 -23.29 -4.75
CA LYS A 195 -8.11 -24.29 -5.14
C LYS A 195 -6.75 -23.65 -5.40
N GLU A 196 -6.73 -22.40 -5.85
CA GLU A 196 -5.54 -21.59 -6.06
C GLU A 196 -4.74 -21.35 -4.77
N ASN A 197 -5.38 -21.41 -3.60
CA ASN A 197 -4.74 -21.16 -2.31
C ASN A 197 -4.18 -22.43 -1.65
N THR A 198 -4.43 -23.60 -2.24
CA THR A 198 -4.01 -24.91 -1.72
C THR A 198 -2.50 -24.99 -1.50
N GLY A 199 -1.72 -24.44 -2.42
CA GLY A 199 -0.25 -24.49 -2.37
C GLY A 199 0.32 -23.68 -1.22
N ILE A 200 -0.26 -22.51 -0.95
CA ILE A 200 0.08 -21.70 0.22
C ILE A 200 -0.28 -22.47 1.50
N GLY A 201 -1.45 -23.12 1.53
CA GLY A 201 -1.88 -23.95 2.65
C GLY A 201 -0.87 -25.06 2.96
N HIS A 202 -0.47 -25.85 1.95
CA HIS A 202 0.54 -26.89 2.11
C HIS A 202 1.90 -26.33 2.56
N TYR A 203 2.33 -25.22 1.96
CA TYR A 203 3.58 -24.56 2.34
C TYR A 203 3.59 -24.13 3.81
N MET A 204 2.49 -23.53 4.28
CA MET A 204 2.35 -23.11 5.68
C MET A 204 2.29 -24.28 6.65
N LEU A 205 1.57 -25.34 6.31
CA LEU A 205 1.49 -26.56 7.15
C LEU A 205 2.85 -27.24 7.25
N ARG A 206 3.61 -27.33 6.15
CA ARG A 206 4.96 -27.89 6.14
C ARG A 206 5.94 -27.04 6.95
N SER A 207 5.86 -25.72 6.84
CA SER A 207 6.83 -24.80 7.44
C SER A 207 6.55 -24.47 8.92
N ARG A 208 5.28 -24.49 9.35
CA ARG A 208 4.87 -24.15 10.73
C ARG A 208 4.39 -25.36 11.55
N GLY A 209 4.26 -26.52 10.93
CA GLY A 209 3.74 -27.74 11.57
C GLY A 209 2.23 -27.88 11.50
N LEU A 210 1.78 -29.13 11.54
CA LEU A 210 0.36 -29.52 11.56
C LEU A 210 -0.30 -29.10 12.89
N ASN A 211 -1.63 -28.89 12.87
CA ASN A 211 -2.47 -28.63 14.05
C ASN A 211 -2.14 -27.37 14.89
N ARG A 212 -1.28 -26.47 14.40
CA ARG A 212 -0.98 -25.18 15.05
C ARG A 212 -2.05 -24.09 14.83
N GLY A 213 -2.98 -24.31 13.90
CA GLY A 213 -3.91 -23.27 13.42
C GLY A 213 -3.21 -22.19 12.60
N SER A 214 -2.17 -22.57 11.83
CA SER A 214 -1.42 -21.68 10.95
C SER A 214 -2.17 -21.32 9.66
N LEU A 215 -3.17 -22.10 9.27
CA LEU A 215 -4.07 -21.85 8.15
C LEU A 215 -5.51 -21.76 8.67
N MET A 216 -6.18 -20.66 8.35
CA MET A 216 -7.60 -20.46 8.63
C MET A 216 -8.34 -20.33 7.30
N THR A 217 -9.12 -21.35 6.94
CA THR A 217 -10.05 -21.27 5.82
C THR A 217 -11.42 -20.82 6.31
N GLY A 218 -12.15 -20.08 5.48
CA GLY A 218 -13.52 -19.69 5.78
C GLY A 218 -14.08 -18.69 4.79
N SER A 219 -15.35 -18.32 4.96
CA SER A 219 -16.03 -17.47 3.99
C SER A 219 -15.38 -16.09 3.82
N SER A 220 -15.46 -15.56 2.60
CA SER A 220 -14.91 -14.25 2.18
C SER A 220 -15.36 -13.09 3.07
N VAL A 221 -16.58 -13.15 3.62
CA VAL A 221 -17.19 -12.14 4.51
C VAL A 221 -16.38 -11.84 5.79
N HIS A 222 -15.47 -12.73 6.15
CA HIS A 222 -14.57 -12.58 7.30
C HIS A 222 -13.19 -12.01 6.89
N ASN A 223 -12.89 -11.94 5.60
CA ASN A 223 -11.65 -11.43 5.01
C ASN A 223 -11.70 -9.89 4.82
N GLN A 224 -12.26 -9.18 5.80
CA GLN A 224 -12.59 -7.75 5.69
C GLN A 224 -11.39 -6.85 5.37
N ARG A 225 -10.17 -7.30 5.72
CA ARG A 225 -8.96 -6.49 5.54
C ARG A 225 -8.53 -6.45 4.08
N ILE A 226 -8.58 -7.57 3.38
CA ILE A 226 -8.27 -7.60 1.95
C ILE A 226 -9.41 -7.05 1.10
N GLU A 227 -10.68 -7.28 1.48
CA GLU A 227 -11.82 -6.62 0.84
C GLU A 227 -11.73 -5.08 0.91
N ARG A 228 -11.21 -4.55 2.03
CA ARG A 228 -10.94 -3.12 2.14
C ARG A 228 -9.79 -2.70 1.22
N LEU A 229 -8.71 -3.47 1.15
CA LEU A 229 -7.61 -3.22 0.22
C LEU A 229 -8.11 -3.19 -1.22
N TRP A 230 -9.02 -4.09 -1.62
CA TRP A 230 -9.59 -4.10 -2.96
C TRP A 230 -10.36 -2.82 -3.32
N ARG A 231 -10.96 -2.13 -2.35
CA ARG A 231 -11.54 -0.81 -2.59
C ARG A 231 -10.47 0.23 -2.94
N ASP A 232 -9.34 0.19 -2.24
CA ASP A 232 -8.24 1.12 -2.47
C ASP A 232 -7.48 0.79 -3.78
N VAL A 233 -7.31 -0.49 -4.13
CA VAL A 233 -6.77 -0.93 -5.43
C VAL A 233 -7.71 -0.54 -6.57
N ARG A 234 -9.02 -0.70 -6.40
CA ARG A 234 -10.02 -0.29 -7.39
C ARG A 234 -9.96 1.22 -7.65
N SER A 235 -10.05 2.03 -6.61
CA SER A 235 -10.06 3.49 -6.76
C SER A 235 -8.69 4.05 -7.15
N GLY A 236 -7.60 3.42 -6.72
CA GLY A 236 -6.25 3.92 -6.97
C GLY A 236 -5.69 3.58 -8.34
N CYS A 237 -6.06 2.41 -8.90
CA CYS A 237 -5.37 1.87 -10.06
C CYS A 237 -6.29 1.10 -11.02
N ALA A 238 -7.06 0.11 -10.53
CA ALA A 238 -7.75 -0.81 -11.44
C ALA A 238 -8.88 -0.15 -12.24
N SER A 239 -9.53 0.91 -11.73
CA SER A 239 -10.52 1.67 -12.51
C SER A 239 -9.90 2.47 -13.66
N VAL A 240 -8.63 2.85 -13.54
CA VAL A 240 -7.92 3.56 -14.63
C VAL A 240 -7.72 2.58 -15.77
N PHE A 241 -7.09 1.43 -15.51
CA PHE A 241 -6.88 0.41 -16.53
C PHE A 241 -8.17 -0.07 -17.19
N GLU A 242 -9.24 -0.28 -16.42
CA GLU A 242 -10.54 -0.63 -16.98
C GLU A 242 -11.08 0.43 -17.96
N ARG A 243 -10.91 1.72 -17.66
CA ARG A 243 -11.29 2.81 -18.58
C ARG A 243 -10.44 2.76 -19.84
N GLU A 244 -9.12 2.74 -19.72
CA GLU A 244 -8.22 2.71 -20.87
C GLU A 244 -8.48 1.50 -21.77
N PHE A 245 -8.68 0.30 -21.19
CA PHE A 245 -8.98 -0.90 -21.97
C PHE A 245 -10.33 -0.82 -22.66
N THR A 246 -11.32 -0.21 -22.02
CA THR A 246 -12.65 0.01 -22.63
C THR A 246 -12.58 1.01 -23.78
N GLU A 247 -11.75 2.05 -23.66
CA GLU A 247 -11.51 3.03 -24.73
C GLU A 247 -10.80 2.37 -25.92
N LEU A 248 -9.80 1.52 -25.67
CA LEU A 248 -9.14 0.74 -26.73
C LEU A 248 -10.10 -0.24 -27.43
N GLU A 249 -11.02 -0.88 -26.70
CA GLU A 249 -12.09 -1.70 -27.30
C GLU A 249 -13.01 -0.84 -28.20
N HIS A 250 -13.37 0.35 -27.73
CA HIS A 250 -14.24 1.27 -28.48
C HIS A 250 -13.57 1.78 -29.77
N GLU A 251 -12.27 2.07 -29.72
CA GLU A 251 -11.46 2.48 -30.88
C GLU A 251 -11.09 1.32 -31.81
N ARG A 252 -11.45 0.07 -31.46
CA ARG A 252 -11.09 -1.16 -32.17
C ARG A 252 -9.57 -1.43 -32.21
N ASN A 253 -8.84 -0.90 -31.24
CA ASN A 253 -7.41 -1.14 -31.02
C ASN A 253 -7.16 -2.37 -30.11
N LEU A 254 -8.21 -2.91 -29.48
CA LEU A 254 -8.15 -4.08 -28.63
C LEU A 254 -9.41 -4.95 -28.84
N ASP A 255 -9.22 -6.21 -29.20
CA ASP A 255 -10.27 -7.24 -29.18
C ASP A 255 -10.01 -8.26 -28.08
N ALA A 256 -10.84 -8.25 -27.03
CA ALA A 256 -10.75 -9.19 -25.91
C ALA A 256 -11.08 -10.65 -26.28
N SER A 257 -11.57 -10.92 -27.49
CA SER A 257 -11.75 -12.26 -28.03
C SER A 257 -10.54 -12.75 -28.84
N ASN A 258 -9.64 -11.84 -29.22
CA ASN A 258 -8.42 -12.16 -29.96
C ASN A 258 -7.26 -12.45 -28.99
N GLU A 259 -6.67 -13.64 -29.12
CA GLU A 259 -5.57 -14.08 -28.25
C GLU A 259 -4.28 -13.26 -28.48
N HIS A 260 -4.04 -12.74 -29.68
CA HIS A 260 -2.88 -11.89 -29.96
C HIS A 260 -2.99 -10.55 -29.26
N ASP A 261 -4.17 -9.93 -29.33
CA ASP A 261 -4.46 -8.66 -28.68
C ASP A 261 -4.35 -8.77 -27.16
N LEU A 262 -4.88 -9.86 -26.58
CA LEU A 262 -4.72 -10.15 -25.17
C LEU A 262 -3.26 -10.41 -24.77
N TYR A 263 -2.49 -11.11 -25.59
CA TYR A 263 -1.06 -11.34 -25.34
C TYR A 263 -0.28 -10.01 -25.32
N CYS A 264 -0.53 -9.14 -26.29
CA CYS A 264 0.06 -7.79 -26.34
C CYS A 264 -0.34 -6.97 -25.11
N LEU A 265 -1.63 -6.96 -24.78
CA LEU A 265 -2.16 -6.27 -23.60
C LEU A 265 -1.49 -6.75 -22.32
N HIS A 266 -1.42 -8.06 -22.11
CA HIS A 266 -0.81 -8.67 -20.92
C HIS A 266 0.66 -8.31 -20.82
N THR A 267 1.40 -8.37 -21.92
CA THR A 267 2.83 -8.05 -21.96
C THR A 267 3.07 -6.60 -21.59
N VAL A 268 2.35 -5.66 -22.23
CA VAL A 268 2.51 -4.22 -21.98
C VAL A 268 2.11 -3.85 -20.56
N VAL A 269 0.97 -4.35 -20.06
CA VAL A 269 0.49 -4.01 -18.72
C VAL A 269 1.41 -4.58 -17.65
N VAL A 270 1.84 -5.83 -17.77
CA VAL A 270 2.80 -6.42 -16.83
C VAL A 270 4.10 -5.63 -16.83
N LEU A 271 4.60 -5.22 -18.00
CA LEU A 271 5.80 -4.39 -18.11
C LEU A 271 5.61 -3.01 -17.43
N ILE A 272 4.48 -2.33 -17.67
CA ILE A 272 4.17 -1.03 -17.03
C ILE A 272 4.10 -1.16 -15.50
N LEU A 273 3.52 -2.26 -15.01
CA LEU A 273 3.41 -2.54 -13.58
C LEU A 273 4.78 -2.85 -12.95
N LEU A 274 5.64 -3.60 -13.66
CA LEU A 274 7.01 -3.91 -13.24
C LEU A 274 7.92 -2.68 -13.26
N LEU A 275 7.78 -1.80 -14.26
CA LEU A 275 8.52 -0.54 -14.38
C LEU A 275 8.05 0.54 -13.36
N GLY A 276 7.21 0.18 -12.40
CA GLY A 276 6.98 0.98 -11.20
C GLY A 276 6.08 2.21 -11.37
N ARG A 277 5.33 2.32 -12.47
CA ARG A 277 4.36 3.43 -12.64
C ARG A 277 3.11 3.27 -11.75
N CYS A 278 2.66 2.05 -11.46
CA CYS A 278 1.44 1.84 -10.68
C CYS A 278 1.65 1.50 -9.20
N LEU A 279 2.79 0.90 -8.80
CA LEU A 279 3.04 0.58 -7.38
C LEU A 279 3.26 1.83 -6.51
N ARG A 280 3.66 2.96 -7.11
CA ARG A 280 3.69 4.28 -6.45
C ARG A 280 2.28 4.79 -6.05
N LEU A 281 1.20 4.17 -6.54
CA LEU A 281 -0.18 4.61 -6.31
C LEU A 281 -0.81 4.07 -5.02
N VAL A 282 -0.25 3.00 -4.44
CA VAL A 282 -0.80 2.37 -3.23
C VAL A 282 0.05 2.65 -1.98
N GLY A 283 1.17 3.36 -2.12
CA GLY A 283 1.98 3.81 -0.97
C GLY A 283 2.80 2.69 -0.31
N GLY A 284 3.07 1.61 -1.03
CA GLY A 284 4.11 0.64 -0.65
C GLY A 284 5.47 1.20 -1.03
N HIS A 285 6.37 1.34 -0.05
CA HIS A 285 7.80 1.45 -0.33
C HIS A 285 8.25 0.08 -0.89
N ILE A 286 8.81 0.06 -2.09
CA ILE A 286 9.63 -1.06 -2.56
C ILE A 286 11.05 -0.50 -2.67
N THR A 287 11.98 -1.18 -2.00
CA THR A 287 13.42 -0.95 -2.11
C THR A 287 13.87 -1.25 -3.54
N GLU A 288 14.52 -0.27 -4.17
CA GLU A 288 15.18 -0.42 -5.45
C GLU A 288 16.42 -1.32 -5.26
N ASP A 289 16.27 -2.63 -5.44
CA ASP A 289 17.38 -3.55 -5.67
C ASP A 289 16.94 -4.59 -6.70
N TRP A 290 17.03 -4.20 -7.97
CA TRP A 290 17.06 -5.11 -9.12
C TRP A 290 18.14 -4.62 -10.08
N ALA A 291 19.37 -5.08 -9.83
CA ALA A 291 20.45 -5.20 -10.79
C ALA A 291 20.92 -6.67 -10.77
#